data_AF-A0A0Q4FP31-F1
#
_entry.id   AF-A0A0Q4FP31-F1
#
_cell.length_a   1.000
_cell.length_b   1.000
_cell.length_c   1.000
_cell.angle_alpha   90.00
_cell.angle_beta   90.00
_cell.angle_gamma   90.00
#
_symmetry.space_group_name_H-M   'P 1'
#
loop_
_entity.id
_entity.type
_entity.pdbx_description
1 polymer ?
#
loop_
_entity_poly.entity_id
_entity_poly.type
_entity_poly.pdbx_seq_one_letter_code
_entity_poly.pdbx_strand_id
1 'polypeptide(L)'
;MSITVNGDHMRVRDGLTIADLAAQIGLVAEKVAVERNLEVVPRSTLADVRVEDGDELEIVHFVGGGDHQPVAQTADTWSVAGRTFTSRLIVGTGKYKDFEQNAAAVAASGAEIVTVAVRRVNVSDPKAPMLTDYIDPKKITYLPNTAGCFDADSAIRTLRLAREAGGWDLVKLEVLGEARTLYPDMVETLRATEVLAKEGFKPMVYCVDDPIAAKRLEDAGAVAIMPLGAPIGSGLGIQNLVTIRLIVEGATVPVLVDAGVGQASDAAVAMELGCDGVLMNTAIAEAKDPVLMAAAMKAAVEGGRMGYLAGRMQRRRYADPSSPLAGLI
;
A
#
# COMPACT_ATOMS: atom_id res chain seq x y z
N MET A 1 -31.46 -10.50 -51.86
CA MET A 1 -32.34 -9.88 -50.84
C MET A 1 -31.70 -8.66 -50.18
N SER A 2 -32.52 -7.76 -49.63
CA SER A 2 -32.15 -6.56 -48.86
C SER A 2 -32.47 -6.79 -47.39
N ILE A 3 -31.52 -6.49 -46.50
CA ILE A 3 -31.66 -6.65 -45.05
C ILE A 3 -31.05 -5.45 -44.31
N THR A 4 -31.27 -5.37 -43.00
CA THR A 4 -30.63 -4.41 -42.10
C THR A 4 -29.84 -5.18 -41.04
N VAL A 5 -28.58 -4.80 -40.80
CA VAL A 5 -27.72 -5.41 -39.77
C VAL A 5 -27.15 -4.30 -38.88
N ASN A 6 -27.46 -4.31 -37.58
CA ASN A 6 -27.06 -3.27 -36.61
C ASN A 6 -27.39 -1.84 -37.09
N GLY A 7 -28.56 -1.68 -37.72
CA GLY A 7 -29.00 -0.42 -38.31
C GLY A 7 -28.46 -0.11 -39.72
N ASP A 8 -27.50 -0.87 -40.25
CA ASP A 8 -26.92 -0.66 -41.59
C ASP A 8 -27.62 -1.50 -42.67
N HIS A 9 -28.08 -0.85 -43.75
CA HIS A 9 -28.69 -1.54 -44.88
C HIS A 9 -27.65 -2.24 -45.76
N MET A 10 -27.89 -3.52 -46.08
CA MET A 10 -27.03 -4.29 -46.98
C MET A 10 -27.81 -5.22 -47.90
N ARG A 11 -27.19 -5.56 -49.05
CA ARG A 11 -27.70 -6.57 -49.98
C ARG A 11 -26.89 -7.85 -49.87
N VAL A 12 -27.58 -8.96 -49.70
CA VAL A 12 -26.98 -10.29 -49.59
C VAL A 12 -27.60 -11.24 -50.62
N ARG A 13 -26.87 -12.32 -50.93
CA ARG A 13 -27.32 -13.35 -51.87
C ARG A 13 -28.41 -14.19 -51.21
N ASP A 14 -29.40 -14.60 -51.99
CA ASP A 14 -30.51 -15.41 -51.49
C ASP A 14 -30.02 -16.77 -50.96
N GLY A 15 -30.68 -17.27 -49.91
CA GLY A 15 -30.39 -18.59 -49.32
C GLY A 15 -29.22 -18.65 -48.34
N LEU A 16 -28.66 -17.49 -47.96
CA LEU A 16 -27.62 -17.37 -46.94
C LEU A 16 -28.15 -17.77 -45.54
N THR A 17 -27.35 -18.47 -44.74
CA THR A 17 -27.66 -18.69 -43.32
C THR A 17 -27.14 -17.52 -42.47
N ILE A 18 -27.60 -17.40 -41.22
CA ILE A 18 -27.08 -16.37 -40.31
C ILE A 18 -25.58 -16.59 -40.02
N ALA A 19 -25.12 -17.84 -39.94
CA ALA A 19 -23.70 -18.16 -39.80
C ALA A 19 -22.87 -17.72 -41.02
N ASP A 20 -23.39 -17.95 -42.23
CA ASP A 20 -22.76 -17.47 -43.47
C ASP A 20 -22.70 -15.94 -43.52
N LEU A 21 -23.75 -15.27 -43.04
CA LEU A 21 -23.79 -13.81 -42.95
C LEU A 21 -22.72 -13.28 -42.01
N ALA A 22 -22.62 -13.86 -40.80
CA ALA A 22 -21.59 -13.51 -39.83
C ALA A 22 -20.19 -13.66 -40.43
N ALA A 23 -19.92 -14.76 -41.12
CA ALA A 23 -18.64 -14.99 -41.81
C ALA A 23 -18.37 -13.96 -42.91
N GLN A 24 -19.39 -13.59 -43.70
CA GLN A 24 -19.27 -12.58 -44.77
C GLN A 24 -18.87 -11.20 -44.24
N ILE A 25 -19.34 -10.81 -43.05
CA ILE A 25 -19.00 -9.55 -42.39
C ILE A 25 -17.76 -9.65 -41.49
N GLY A 26 -16.99 -10.73 -41.60
CA GLY A 26 -15.72 -10.92 -40.90
C GLY A 26 -15.86 -11.34 -39.42
N LEU A 27 -17.05 -11.79 -39.01
CA LEU A 27 -17.33 -12.28 -37.68
C LEU A 27 -17.30 -13.81 -37.64
N VAL A 28 -17.02 -14.36 -36.46
CA VAL A 28 -17.08 -15.80 -36.19
C VAL A 28 -18.44 -16.08 -35.58
N ALA A 29 -19.26 -16.93 -36.19
CA ALA A 29 -20.64 -17.22 -35.75
C ALA A 29 -20.68 -17.70 -34.28
N GLU A 30 -19.66 -18.42 -33.84
CA GLU A 30 -19.47 -18.88 -32.46
C GLU A 30 -19.02 -17.78 -31.49
N LYS A 31 -18.77 -16.57 -31.95
CA LYS A 31 -18.37 -15.44 -31.09
C LYS A 31 -19.44 -14.35 -31.01
N VAL A 32 -20.57 -14.55 -31.69
CA VAL A 32 -21.66 -13.58 -31.76
C VAL A 32 -22.94 -14.12 -31.15
N ALA A 33 -23.81 -13.21 -30.70
CA ALA A 33 -25.23 -13.46 -30.50
C ALA A 33 -25.99 -12.69 -31.57
N VAL A 34 -27.07 -13.29 -32.08
CA VAL A 34 -27.89 -12.70 -33.14
C VAL A 34 -29.34 -12.64 -32.66
N GLU A 35 -29.91 -11.46 -32.71
CA GLU A 35 -31.35 -11.24 -32.69
C GLU A 35 -31.82 -11.02 -34.13
N ARG A 36 -32.91 -11.67 -34.51
CA ARG A 36 -33.57 -11.52 -35.80
C ARG A 36 -35.01 -11.07 -35.56
N ASN A 37 -35.36 -9.89 -36.06
CA ASN A 37 -36.71 -9.32 -35.94
C ASN A 37 -37.24 -9.34 -34.50
N LEU A 38 -36.42 -8.91 -33.53
CA LEU A 38 -36.71 -8.91 -32.08
C LEU A 38 -36.74 -10.29 -31.40
N GLU A 39 -36.38 -11.37 -32.10
CA GLU A 39 -36.25 -12.71 -31.52
C GLU A 39 -34.79 -13.17 -31.50
N VAL A 40 -34.28 -13.51 -30.32
CA VAL A 40 -32.93 -14.05 -30.17
C VAL A 40 -32.85 -15.43 -30.82
N VAL A 41 -31.98 -15.57 -31.82
CA VAL A 41 -31.73 -16.84 -32.50
C VAL A 41 -30.77 -17.67 -31.65
N PRO A 42 -31.13 -18.90 -31.24
CA PRO A 42 -30.23 -19.76 -30.50
C PRO A 42 -28.91 -19.97 -31.25
N ARG A 43 -27.79 -19.77 -30.55
CA ARG A 43 -26.46 -19.85 -31.17
C ARG A 43 -26.19 -21.18 -31.89
N SER A 44 -26.77 -22.28 -31.41
CA SER A 44 -26.64 -23.61 -32.03
C SER A 44 -27.33 -23.74 -33.38
N THR A 45 -28.26 -22.83 -33.72
CA THR A 45 -29.07 -22.92 -34.95
C THR A 45 -28.66 -21.90 -36.01
N LEU A 46 -27.61 -21.09 -35.78
CA LEU A 46 -27.20 -20.04 -36.72
C LEU A 46 -26.81 -20.58 -38.11
N ALA A 47 -26.34 -21.83 -38.19
CA ALA A 47 -26.00 -22.50 -39.45
C ALA A 47 -27.24 -23.06 -40.19
N ASP A 48 -28.40 -23.14 -39.53
CA ASP A 48 -29.62 -23.69 -40.11
C ASP A 48 -30.63 -22.61 -40.47
N VAL A 49 -30.65 -21.50 -39.72
CA VAL A 49 -31.58 -20.38 -39.93
C VAL A 49 -31.14 -19.56 -41.14
N ARG A 50 -32.02 -19.51 -42.15
CA ARG A 50 -31.83 -18.70 -43.37
C ARG A 50 -32.24 -17.26 -43.11
N VAL A 51 -31.48 -16.34 -43.70
CA VAL A 51 -31.81 -14.93 -43.82
C VAL A 51 -32.87 -14.77 -44.90
N GLU A 52 -33.85 -13.90 -44.68
CA GLU A 52 -34.95 -13.59 -45.60
C GLU A 52 -34.93 -12.11 -46.00
N ASP A 53 -35.61 -11.79 -47.10
CA ASP A 53 -35.73 -10.42 -47.58
C ASP A 53 -36.52 -9.56 -46.59
N GLY A 54 -35.94 -8.43 -46.20
CA GLY A 54 -36.51 -7.51 -45.22
C GLY A 54 -36.13 -7.79 -43.76
N ASP A 55 -35.31 -8.80 -43.46
CA ASP A 55 -34.87 -9.06 -42.09
C ASP A 55 -34.11 -7.89 -41.46
N GLU A 56 -34.39 -7.65 -40.18
CA GLU A 56 -33.61 -6.80 -39.27
C GLU A 56 -32.83 -7.68 -38.29
N LEU A 57 -31.51 -7.58 -38.31
CA LEU A 57 -30.60 -8.40 -37.50
C LEU A 57 -29.77 -7.52 -36.57
N GLU A 58 -29.76 -7.83 -35.28
CA GLU A 58 -28.80 -7.28 -34.31
C GLU A 58 -27.76 -8.37 -33.99
N ILE A 59 -26.53 -8.16 -34.45
CA ILE A 59 -25.38 -9.05 -34.28
C ILE A 59 -24.40 -8.40 -33.32
N VAL A 60 -24.24 -8.99 -32.14
CA VAL A 60 -23.34 -8.50 -31.09
C VAL A 60 -22.26 -9.49 -30.73
N HIS A 61 -21.12 -8.98 -30.27
CA HIS A 61 -20.02 -9.76 -29.71
C HIS A 61 -19.46 -9.08 -28.47
N PHE A 62 -18.76 -9.83 -27.62
CA PHE A 62 -18.06 -9.23 -26.50
C PHE A 62 -16.86 -8.43 -27.02
N VAL A 63 -16.82 -7.13 -26.69
CA VAL A 63 -15.68 -6.25 -26.92
C VAL A 63 -14.86 -6.17 -25.64
N GLY A 64 -13.54 -6.35 -25.73
CA GLY A 64 -12.62 -6.14 -24.61
C GLY A 64 -11.18 -6.04 -25.09
N GLY A 65 -10.49 -4.93 -24.76
CA GLY A 65 -9.05 -4.81 -24.96
C GLY A 65 -8.58 -3.40 -25.30
N GLY A 66 -7.45 -3.01 -24.69
CA GLY A 66 -6.63 -1.86 -25.09
C GLY A 66 -5.21 -2.35 -25.40
N ASP A 67 -4.56 -1.72 -26.37
CA ASP A 67 -3.17 -2.01 -26.73
C ASP A 67 -2.22 -1.48 -25.65
N HIS A 68 -1.74 -2.37 -24.78
CA HIS A 68 -0.71 -2.03 -23.82
C HIS A 68 0.45 -3.02 -23.91
N GLN A 69 1.63 -2.49 -24.20
CA GLN A 69 2.86 -3.25 -24.10
C GLN A 69 3.22 -3.47 -22.63
N PRO A 70 3.60 -4.70 -22.24
CA PRO A 70 4.07 -4.95 -20.88
C PRO A 70 5.39 -4.22 -20.65
N VAL A 71 5.47 -3.44 -19.57
CA VAL A 71 6.71 -2.82 -19.11
C VAL A 71 7.48 -3.84 -18.26
N ALA A 72 8.78 -3.99 -18.52
CA ALA A 72 9.63 -4.88 -17.73
C ALA A 72 9.68 -4.42 -16.26
N GLN A 73 9.34 -5.32 -15.33
CA GLN A 73 9.39 -5.05 -13.89
C GLN A 73 10.81 -5.24 -13.36
N THR A 74 11.44 -4.15 -12.92
CA THR A 74 12.59 -4.20 -12.00
C THR A 74 12.09 -4.47 -10.58
N ALA A 75 12.93 -5.05 -9.72
CA ALA A 75 12.59 -5.24 -8.31
C ALA A 75 12.37 -3.87 -7.63
N ASP A 76 11.16 -3.62 -7.11
CA ASP A 76 10.82 -2.39 -6.38
C ASP A 76 11.31 -2.49 -4.92
N THR A 77 12.55 -2.05 -4.70
CA THR A 77 13.17 -1.98 -3.36
C THR A 77 13.22 -0.54 -2.85
N TRP A 78 13.48 -0.37 -1.55
CA TRP A 78 13.77 0.95 -0.95
C TRP A 78 15.01 0.88 -0.08
N SER A 79 15.61 2.03 0.22
CA SER A 79 16.83 2.09 1.03
C SER A 79 16.79 3.19 2.07
N VAL A 80 17.35 2.92 3.24
CA VAL A 80 17.55 3.90 4.32
C VAL A 80 18.89 3.62 4.99
N ALA A 81 19.65 4.68 5.28
CA ALA A 81 20.97 4.59 5.93
C ALA A 81 21.93 3.57 5.28
N GLY A 82 21.92 3.46 3.95
CA GLY A 82 22.80 2.55 3.20
C GLY A 82 22.39 1.07 3.21
N ARG A 83 21.21 0.74 3.75
CA ARG A 83 20.63 -0.61 3.72
C ARG A 83 19.44 -0.64 2.77
N THR A 84 19.30 -1.72 2.01
CA THR A 84 18.21 -1.92 1.05
C THR A 84 17.26 -3.00 1.55
N PHE A 85 15.97 -2.75 1.41
CA PHE A 85 14.89 -3.62 1.86
C PHE A 85 13.87 -3.86 0.75
N THR A 86 13.21 -5.01 0.80
CA THR A 86 12.11 -5.40 -0.09
C THR A 86 10.76 -5.13 0.56
N SER A 87 10.64 -5.40 1.86
CA SER A 87 9.45 -5.12 2.64
C SER A 87 9.39 -3.65 3.02
N ARG A 88 8.27 -3.02 2.69
CA ARG A 88 7.94 -1.63 3.03
C ARG A 88 7.11 -1.52 4.32
N LEU A 89 6.97 -2.62 5.06
CA LEU A 89 6.25 -2.71 6.32
C LEU A 89 7.22 -2.88 7.48
N ILE A 90 7.21 -1.91 8.41
CA ILE A 90 7.95 -1.98 9.68
C ILE A 90 6.96 -2.30 10.80
N VAL A 91 7.30 -3.27 11.64
CA VAL A 91 6.41 -3.74 12.72
C VAL A 91 7.03 -3.48 14.09
N GLY A 92 6.24 -2.97 15.04
CA GLY A 92 6.65 -2.88 16.44
C GLY A 92 6.53 -4.20 17.17
N THR A 93 7.26 -4.33 18.28
CA THR A 93 7.32 -5.57 19.08
C THR A 93 6.55 -5.49 20.39
N GLY A 94 5.73 -4.46 20.60
CA GLY A 94 4.99 -4.23 21.84
C GLY A 94 3.55 -4.73 21.77
N LYS A 95 2.94 -4.96 22.94
CA LYS A 95 1.51 -5.25 23.14
C LYS A 95 0.99 -6.62 22.65
N TYR A 96 1.84 -7.47 22.07
CA TYR A 96 1.49 -8.87 21.85
C TYR A 96 1.30 -9.60 23.17
N LYS A 97 0.54 -10.70 23.12
CA LYS A 97 0.31 -11.57 24.29
C LYS A 97 1.62 -12.15 24.84
N ASP A 98 2.50 -12.58 23.96
CA ASP A 98 3.77 -13.23 24.25
C ASP A 98 4.76 -13.04 23.07
N PHE A 99 6.01 -13.47 23.25
CA PHE A 99 7.05 -13.30 22.24
C PHE A 99 6.86 -14.25 21.05
N GLU A 100 6.23 -15.41 21.26
CA GLU A 100 5.85 -16.36 20.23
C GLU A 100 4.85 -15.75 19.24
N GLN A 101 3.79 -15.12 19.75
CA GLN A 101 2.81 -14.42 18.92
C GLN A 101 3.45 -13.26 18.14
N ASN A 102 4.35 -12.52 18.79
CA ASN A 102 5.10 -11.43 18.15
C ASN A 102 5.96 -11.96 17.00
N ALA A 103 6.78 -13.00 17.23
CA ALA A 103 7.60 -13.61 16.19
C ALA A 103 6.76 -14.18 15.03
N ALA A 104 5.61 -14.80 15.33
CA ALA A 104 4.68 -15.28 14.31
C ALA A 104 4.10 -14.13 13.47
N ALA A 105 3.73 -13.01 14.11
CA ALA A 105 3.25 -11.82 13.42
C ALA A 105 4.33 -11.18 12.54
N VAL A 106 5.58 -11.10 13.01
CA VAL A 106 6.72 -10.60 12.21
C VAL A 106 6.99 -11.50 11.00
N ALA A 107 6.92 -12.82 11.18
CA ALA A 107 7.06 -13.75 10.06
C ALA A 107 5.93 -13.59 9.02
N ALA A 108 4.69 -13.44 9.48
CA ALA A 108 3.53 -13.27 8.60
C ALA A 108 3.51 -11.91 7.88
N SER A 109 4.00 -10.84 8.52
CA SER A 109 4.12 -9.52 7.90
C SER A 109 5.24 -9.46 6.86
N GLY A 110 6.22 -10.36 6.93
CA GLY A 110 7.44 -10.29 6.13
C GLY A 110 8.27 -9.03 6.41
N ALA A 111 8.10 -8.42 7.59
CA ALA A 111 8.86 -7.23 7.97
C ALA A 111 10.35 -7.57 8.11
N GLU A 112 11.20 -6.74 7.50
CA GLU A 112 12.67 -6.86 7.60
C GLU A 112 13.25 -5.94 8.68
N ILE A 113 12.43 -4.99 9.17
CA ILE A 113 12.75 -4.06 10.24
C ILE A 113 11.70 -4.19 11.33
N VAL A 114 12.14 -4.33 12.59
CA VAL A 114 11.25 -4.27 13.76
C VAL A 114 11.68 -3.21 14.75
N THR A 115 10.72 -2.47 15.30
CA THR A 115 11.03 -1.47 16.33
C THR A 115 11.09 -2.12 17.70
N VAL A 116 12.11 -1.76 18.48
CA VAL A 116 12.34 -2.30 19.82
C VAL A 116 12.46 -1.18 20.84
N ALA A 117 11.66 -1.24 21.90
CA ALA A 117 11.76 -0.27 22.99
C ALA A 117 12.95 -0.63 23.90
N VAL A 118 13.77 0.36 24.22
CA VAL A 118 14.86 0.19 25.19
C VAL A 118 14.26 0.17 26.59
N ARG A 119 14.33 -0.96 27.29
CA ARG A 119 13.80 -1.12 28.65
C ARG A 119 14.88 -1.56 29.62
N ARG A 120 14.66 -1.28 30.90
CA ARG A 120 15.50 -1.80 31.99
C ARG A 120 15.40 -3.32 32.01
N VAL A 121 16.54 -3.99 32.18
CA VAL A 121 16.57 -5.44 32.43
C VAL A 121 15.84 -5.73 33.74
N ASN A 122 15.03 -6.79 33.75
CA ASN A 122 14.40 -7.24 34.97
C ASN A 122 15.43 -7.98 35.84
N VAL A 123 16.04 -7.27 36.80
CA VAL A 123 17.11 -7.83 37.64
C VAL A 123 16.60 -8.89 38.62
N SER A 124 15.29 -8.94 38.91
CA SER A 124 14.71 -9.92 39.83
C SER A 124 14.43 -11.28 39.18
N ASP A 125 14.40 -11.37 37.85
CA ASP A 125 14.25 -12.64 37.12
C ASP A 125 15.20 -12.70 35.91
N PRO A 126 16.45 -13.16 36.12
CA PRO A 126 17.45 -13.29 35.05
C PRO A 126 17.09 -14.33 33.98
N LYS A 127 16.08 -15.17 34.21
CA LYS A 127 15.63 -16.21 33.26
C LYS A 127 14.40 -15.79 32.46
N ALA A 128 13.89 -14.58 32.69
CA ALA A 128 12.79 -14.06 31.90
C ALA A 128 13.16 -14.06 30.41
N PRO A 129 12.26 -14.52 29.53
CA PRO A 129 12.52 -14.58 28.10
C PRO A 129 12.85 -13.20 27.54
N MET A 130 13.80 -13.15 26.61
CA MET A 130 14.18 -11.91 25.92
C MET A 130 13.67 -11.94 24.49
N LEU A 131 13.36 -10.75 23.94
CA LEU A 131 12.91 -10.63 22.56
C LEU A 131 13.88 -11.28 21.56
N THR A 132 15.18 -11.19 21.81
CA THR A 132 16.26 -11.75 20.98
C THR A 132 16.24 -13.27 20.89
N ASP A 133 15.57 -13.95 21.82
CA ASP A 133 15.42 -15.41 21.79
C ASP A 133 14.39 -15.84 20.72
N TYR A 134 13.53 -14.92 20.29
CA TYR A 134 12.41 -15.17 19.38
C TYR A 134 12.56 -14.46 18.03
N ILE A 135 13.18 -13.28 18.03
CA ILE A 135 13.47 -12.50 16.82
C ILE A 135 14.98 -12.32 16.76
N ASP A 136 15.62 -12.95 15.78
CA ASP A 136 17.08 -12.93 15.65
C ASP A 136 17.54 -11.59 15.03
N PRO A 137 18.31 -10.75 15.75
CA PRO A 137 18.81 -9.47 15.23
C PRO A 137 19.83 -9.63 14.09
N LYS A 138 20.29 -10.87 13.79
CA LYS A 138 21.10 -11.17 12.61
C LYS A 138 20.26 -11.34 11.34
N LYS A 139 18.97 -11.64 11.48
CA LYS A 139 18.03 -11.84 10.36
C LYS A 139 17.11 -10.64 10.16
N ILE A 140 16.75 -9.98 11.26
CA ILE A 140 15.84 -8.83 11.27
C ILE A 140 16.60 -7.60 11.75
N THR A 141 16.46 -6.49 11.02
CA THR A 141 17.07 -5.22 11.43
C THR A 141 16.29 -4.66 12.62
N TYR A 142 16.96 -4.48 13.74
CA TYR A 142 16.38 -3.83 14.91
C TYR A 142 16.45 -2.32 14.74
N LEU A 143 15.34 -1.65 15.06
CA LEU A 143 15.22 -0.21 15.10
C LEU A 143 14.90 0.23 16.54
N PRO A 144 15.93 0.41 17.40
CA PRO A 144 15.74 0.88 18.76
C PRO A 144 15.03 2.23 18.79
N ASN A 145 14.06 2.37 19.68
CA ASN A 145 13.26 3.59 19.79
C ASN A 145 13.28 4.22 21.18
N THR A 146 12.87 5.48 21.24
CA THR A 146 12.75 6.29 22.46
C THR A 146 11.32 6.38 22.98
N ALA A 147 10.49 5.35 22.73
CA ALA A 147 9.10 5.36 23.19
C ALA A 147 9.00 5.64 24.70
N GLY A 148 8.18 6.62 25.06
CA GLY A 148 8.01 7.09 26.44
C GLY A 148 9.02 8.16 26.89
N CYS A 149 9.85 8.70 26.00
CA CYS A 149 10.64 9.90 26.26
C CYS A 149 9.81 11.16 25.99
N PHE A 150 9.88 12.13 26.90
CA PHE A 150 9.10 13.38 26.84
C PHE A 150 9.98 14.64 26.71
N ASP A 151 11.29 14.45 26.57
CA ASP A 151 12.26 15.51 26.35
C ASP A 151 13.44 14.97 25.52
N ALA A 152 14.20 15.88 24.92
CA ALA A 152 15.32 15.55 24.06
C ALA A 152 16.42 14.81 24.83
N ASP A 153 16.70 15.20 26.08
CA ASP A 153 17.80 14.66 26.87
C ASP A 153 17.58 13.19 27.24
N SER A 154 16.35 12.80 27.58
CA SER A 154 15.94 11.42 27.83
C SER A 154 15.97 10.58 26.55
N ALA A 155 15.53 11.12 25.42
CA ALA A 155 15.58 10.45 24.13
C ALA A 155 17.04 10.18 23.69
N ILE A 156 17.89 11.22 23.73
CA ILE A 156 19.33 11.12 23.41
C ILE A 156 20.01 10.10 24.32
N ARG A 157 19.77 10.18 25.63
CA ARG A 157 20.33 9.22 26.60
C ARG A 157 19.91 7.79 26.29
N THR A 158 18.63 7.59 25.96
CA THR A 158 18.08 6.26 25.65
C THR A 158 18.75 5.64 24.42
N LEU A 159 18.98 6.41 23.36
CA LEU A 159 19.62 5.91 22.14
C LEU A 159 21.13 5.72 22.28
N ARG A 160 21.80 6.55 23.09
CA ARG A 160 23.20 6.29 23.49
C ARG A 160 23.32 4.95 24.24
N LEU A 161 22.41 4.68 25.18
CA LEU A 161 22.38 3.37 25.86
C LEU A 161 22.08 2.22 24.90
N ALA A 162 21.18 2.40 23.95
CA ALA A 162 20.90 1.39 22.92
C ALA A 162 22.17 1.09 22.11
N ARG A 163 22.87 2.12 21.64
CA ARG A 163 24.12 1.98 20.89
C ARG A 163 25.17 1.22 21.70
N GLU A 164 25.38 1.54 22.98
CA GLU A 164 26.34 0.82 23.81
C GLU A 164 25.91 -0.64 24.08
N ALA A 165 24.60 -0.92 24.14
CA ALA A 165 24.10 -2.26 24.42
C ALA A 165 24.20 -3.24 23.23
N GLY A 166 24.13 -2.76 21.98
CA GLY A 166 24.18 -3.65 20.82
C GLY A 166 24.63 -3.03 19.50
N GLY A 167 25.29 -1.88 19.55
CA GLY A 167 25.99 -1.29 18.40
C GLY A 167 25.09 -0.63 17.37
N TRP A 168 23.82 -0.34 17.70
CA TRP A 168 22.89 0.27 16.75
C TRP A 168 23.13 1.77 16.57
N ASP A 169 23.28 2.19 15.32
CA ASP A 169 23.34 3.59 14.88
C ASP A 169 22.05 4.03 14.19
N LEU A 170 21.36 3.12 13.48
CA LEU A 170 20.00 3.29 12.98
C LEU A 170 18.98 3.20 14.12
N VAL A 171 18.21 4.28 14.30
CA VAL A 171 17.35 4.47 15.48
C VAL A 171 16.04 5.15 15.09
N LYS A 172 14.95 4.80 15.77
CA LYS A 172 13.68 5.54 15.71
C LYS A 172 13.67 6.60 16.82
N LEU A 173 13.70 7.87 16.44
CA LEU A 173 13.57 8.97 17.39
C LEU A 173 12.08 9.33 17.55
N GLU A 174 11.63 9.32 18.80
CA GLU A 174 10.26 9.64 19.22
C GLU A 174 10.34 10.47 20.51
N VAL A 175 9.97 11.75 20.44
CA VAL A 175 9.89 12.63 21.62
C VAL A 175 8.47 13.16 21.75
N LEU A 176 7.80 12.78 22.83
CA LEU A 176 6.38 13.04 23.03
C LEU A 176 6.17 14.32 23.84
N GLY A 177 5.15 15.11 23.52
CA GLY A 177 4.79 16.31 24.29
C GLY A 177 4.06 15.98 25.59
N GLU A 178 3.17 14.98 25.58
CA GLU A 178 2.46 14.53 26.77
C GLU A 178 1.88 13.10 26.64
N ALA A 179 1.59 12.48 27.78
CA ALA A 179 1.29 11.05 27.86
C ALA A 179 -0.12 10.65 27.38
N ARG A 180 -1.08 11.58 27.34
CA ARG A 180 -2.47 11.27 26.99
C ARG A 180 -2.66 11.17 25.48
N THR A 181 -2.12 12.13 24.72
CA THR A 181 -2.23 12.15 23.25
C THR A 181 -1.10 11.39 22.57
N LEU A 182 0.06 11.26 23.24
CA LEU A 182 1.28 10.74 22.62
C LEU A 182 1.65 11.50 21.32
N TYR A 183 1.27 12.77 21.27
CA TYR A 183 1.59 13.66 20.16
C TYR A 183 3.05 14.13 20.28
N PRO A 184 3.81 14.25 19.17
CA PRO A 184 5.23 14.59 19.28
C PRO A 184 5.46 16.06 19.64
N ASP A 185 6.46 16.32 20.47
CA ASP A 185 6.99 17.66 20.70
C ASP A 185 8.03 17.99 19.63
N MET A 186 7.67 18.85 18.68
CA MET A 186 8.53 19.13 17.54
C MET A 186 9.78 19.96 17.88
N VAL A 187 9.77 20.72 18.98
CA VAL A 187 10.94 21.50 19.41
C VAL A 187 12.00 20.55 19.98
N GLU A 188 11.58 19.68 20.89
CA GLU A 188 12.48 18.70 21.50
C GLU A 188 12.92 17.63 20.48
N THR A 189 12.02 17.23 19.56
CA THR A 189 12.34 16.30 18.47
C THR A 189 13.43 16.85 17.56
N LEU A 190 13.35 18.13 17.15
CA LEU A 190 14.36 18.76 16.31
C LEU A 190 15.71 18.84 17.04
N ARG A 191 15.71 19.28 18.31
CA ARG A 191 16.91 19.33 19.15
C ARG A 191 17.59 17.97 19.26
N ALA A 192 16.82 16.91 19.54
CA ALA A 192 17.37 15.56 19.62
C ALA A 192 17.92 15.06 18.28
N THR A 193 17.22 15.36 17.17
CA THR A 193 17.66 15.00 15.82
C THR A 193 19.04 15.57 15.50
N GLU A 194 19.23 16.87 15.73
CA GLU A 194 20.53 17.54 15.47
C GLU A 194 21.67 16.93 16.28
N VAL A 195 21.45 16.64 17.56
CA VAL A 195 22.48 16.07 18.45
C VAL A 195 22.84 14.66 17.99
N LEU A 196 21.82 13.81 17.76
CA LEU A 196 22.02 12.42 17.37
C LEU A 196 22.71 12.31 16.01
N ALA A 197 22.30 13.13 15.03
CA ALA A 197 22.93 13.16 13.70
C ALA A 197 24.42 13.55 13.79
N LYS A 198 24.76 14.57 14.59
CA LYS A 198 26.16 14.98 14.85
C LYS A 198 26.98 13.88 15.54
N GLU A 199 26.34 13.04 16.35
CA GLU A 199 26.94 11.87 17.00
C GLU A 199 26.98 10.62 16.10
N GLY A 200 26.67 10.77 14.81
CA GLY A 200 26.73 9.70 13.83
C GLY A 200 25.58 8.70 13.91
N PHE A 201 24.52 8.98 14.67
CA PHE A 201 23.27 8.21 14.54
C PHE A 201 22.65 8.42 13.16
N LYS A 202 21.78 7.49 12.80
CA LYS A 202 20.93 7.52 11.61
C LYS A 202 19.47 7.59 12.07
N PRO A 203 18.98 8.77 12.49
CA PRO A 203 17.66 8.89 13.08
C PRO A 203 16.56 8.84 12.01
N MET A 204 15.67 7.86 12.14
CA MET A 204 14.34 7.87 11.52
C MET A 204 13.39 8.56 12.50
N VAL A 205 12.80 9.68 12.12
CA VAL A 205 12.19 10.60 13.10
C VAL A 205 10.67 10.58 13.04
N TYR A 206 10.02 10.18 14.13
CA TYR A 206 8.57 10.31 14.33
C TYR A 206 8.21 11.79 14.49
N CYS A 207 7.24 12.27 13.70
CA CYS A 207 6.86 13.68 13.68
C CYS A 207 5.37 13.89 13.38
N VAL A 208 4.93 15.13 13.53
CA VAL A 208 3.62 15.57 13.03
C VAL A 208 3.57 15.57 11.50
N ASP A 209 2.37 15.65 10.94
CA ASP A 209 2.10 15.80 9.51
C ASP A 209 2.31 17.25 9.01
N ASP A 210 3.38 17.92 9.46
CA ASP A 210 3.74 19.28 9.03
C ASP A 210 4.90 19.23 8.01
N PRO A 211 4.68 19.63 6.74
CA PRO A 211 5.72 19.63 5.71
C PRO A 211 6.95 20.50 6.04
N ILE A 212 6.76 21.61 6.76
CA ILE A 212 7.86 22.50 7.15
C ILE A 212 8.68 21.84 8.27
N ALA A 213 8.02 21.23 9.25
CA ALA A 213 8.71 20.53 10.32
C ALA A 213 9.47 19.31 9.79
N ALA A 214 8.86 18.54 8.88
CA ALA A 214 9.50 17.44 8.16
C ALA A 214 10.79 17.89 7.46
N LYS A 215 10.74 19.00 6.71
CA LYS A 215 11.93 19.53 6.02
C LYS A 215 13.03 19.95 7.00
N ARG A 216 12.68 20.57 8.13
CA ARG A 216 13.66 20.93 9.16
C ARG A 216 14.34 19.70 9.79
N LEU A 217 13.60 18.62 10.00
CA LEU A 217 14.16 17.36 10.50
C LEU A 217 15.12 16.73 9.49
N GLU A 218 14.78 16.76 8.20
CA GLU A 218 15.67 16.33 7.13
C GLU A 218 16.97 17.14 7.14
N ASP A 219 16.87 18.48 7.18
CA ASP A 219 18.03 19.38 7.22
C ASP A 219 18.88 19.19 8.49
N ALA A 220 18.27 18.78 9.59
CA ALA A 220 18.95 18.44 10.84
C ALA A 220 19.70 17.08 10.80
N GLY A 221 19.48 16.28 9.77
CA GLY A 221 20.17 15.00 9.55
C GLY A 221 19.32 13.75 9.78
N ALA A 222 17.99 13.86 9.78
CA ALA A 222 17.12 12.69 9.72
C ALA A 222 17.39 11.88 8.44
N VAL A 223 17.50 10.56 8.57
CA VAL A 223 17.69 9.65 7.42
C VAL A 223 16.37 9.13 6.86
N ALA A 224 15.26 9.36 7.57
CA ALA A 224 13.91 9.15 7.12
C ALA A 224 12.96 10.02 7.96
N ILE A 225 11.89 10.51 7.32
CA ILE A 225 10.83 11.25 8.00
C ILE A 225 9.65 10.30 8.23
N MET A 226 9.13 10.28 9.46
CA MET A 226 8.04 9.39 9.83
C MET A 226 6.82 10.18 10.34
N PRO A 227 6.06 10.83 9.45
CA PRO A 227 4.90 11.59 9.88
C PRO A 227 3.77 10.67 10.38
N LEU A 228 3.08 11.13 11.41
CA LEU A 228 1.92 10.42 11.93
C LEU A 228 0.74 10.44 10.96
N GLY A 229 0.02 9.31 10.87
CA GLY A 229 -1.30 9.30 10.23
C GLY A 229 -2.38 9.88 11.16
N ALA A 230 -2.31 9.50 12.44
CA ALA A 230 -3.16 9.92 13.54
C ALA A 230 -2.45 9.61 14.88
N PRO A 231 -2.96 10.06 16.04
CA PRO A 231 -2.35 9.75 17.34
C PRO A 231 -2.08 8.26 17.57
N ILE A 232 -1.00 7.95 18.30
CA ILE A 232 -0.52 6.58 18.50
C ILE A 232 -1.60 5.69 19.11
N GLY A 233 -1.85 4.55 18.46
CA GLY A 233 -2.83 3.56 18.94
C GLY A 233 -4.30 3.95 18.76
N SER A 234 -4.60 5.05 18.08
CA SER A 234 -5.98 5.49 17.84
C SER A 234 -6.73 4.66 16.79
N GLY A 235 -6.01 4.10 15.81
CA GLY A 235 -6.60 3.33 14.71
C GLY A 235 -7.47 4.14 13.76
N LEU A 236 -7.31 5.48 13.72
CA LEU A 236 -8.14 6.38 12.92
C LEU A 236 -7.73 6.43 11.43
N GLY A 237 -6.59 5.85 11.06
CA GLY A 237 -6.02 5.95 9.72
C GLY A 237 -5.35 7.31 9.49
N ILE A 238 -5.12 7.67 8.22
CA ILE A 238 -4.46 8.93 7.86
C ILE A 238 -5.48 10.06 7.84
N GLN A 239 -5.37 11.01 8.77
CA GLN A 239 -6.35 12.08 8.90
C GLN A 239 -6.18 13.17 7.84
N ASN A 240 -4.94 13.41 7.40
CA ASN A 240 -4.62 14.50 6.49
C ASN A 240 -3.81 14.00 5.30
N LEU A 241 -4.53 13.51 4.28
CA LEU A 241 -3.92 12.97 3.06
C LEU A 241 -3.11 14.04 2.30
N VAL A 242 -3.50 15.31 2.42
CA VAL A 242 -2.86 16.41 1.69
C VAL A 242 -1.47 16.67 2.24
N THR A 243 -1.32 16.79 3.55
CA THR A 243 -0.02 17.09 4.17
C THR A 243 0.95 15.93 4.03
N ILE A 244 0.49 14.69 4.18
CA ILE A 244 1.33 13.51 3.91
C ILE A 244 1.86 13.53 2.47
N ARG A 245 1.01 13.81 1.48
CA ARG A 245 1.44 13.94 0.08
C ARG A 245 2.48 15.06 -0.09
N LEU A 246 2.27 16.22 0.54
CA LEU A 246 3.22 17.33 0.48
C LEU A 246 4.58 16.98 1.11
N ILE A 247 4.60 16.17 2.18
CA ILE A 247 5.86 15.65 2.77
C ILE A 247 6.55 14.71 1.79
N VAL A 248 5.82 13.76 1.20
CA VAL A 248 6.35 12.82 0.19
C VAL A 248 6.93 13.57 -1.02
N GLU A 249 6.25 14.59 -1.53
CA GLU A 249 6.70 15.40 -2.67
C GLU A 249 7.92 16.28 -2.33
N GLY A 250 8.07 16.70 -1.07
CA GLY A 250 9.09 17.65 -0.64
C GLY A 250 10.35 17.03 -0.03
N ALA A 251 10.28 15.81 0.48
CA ALA A 251 11.39 15.13 1.14
C ALA A 251 12.36 14.49 0.12
N THR A 252 13.64 14.50 0.45
CA THR A 252 14.68 13.78 -0.33
C THR A 252 15.10 12.47 0.32
N VAL A 253 14.69 12.26 1.57
CA VAL A 253 14.87 11.03 2.34
C VAL A 253 13.57 10.23 2.35
N PRO A 254 13.61 8.90 2.63
CA PRO A 254 12.40 8.09 2.68
C PRO A 254 11.34 8.63 3.63
N VAL A 255 10.08 8.55 3.22
CA VAL A 255 8.93 8.96 4.04
C VAL A 255 8.09 7.75 4.42
N LEU A 256 7.88 7.52 5.72
CA LEU A 256 7.10 6.39 6.22
C LEU A 256 5.96 6.86 7.12
N VAL A 257 4.71 6.52 6.80
CA VAL A 257 3.63 6.81 7.75
C VAL A 257 3.83 5.97 9.01
N ASP A 258 3.93 6.61 10.18
CA ASP A 258 4.16 5.94 11.47
C ASP A 258 3.01 6.23 12.43
N ALA A 259 2.36 5.18 12.90
CA ALA A 259 1.21 5.23 13.80
C ALA A 259 -0.08 5.81 13.17
N GLY A 260 -1.17 5.72 13.93
CA GLY A 260 -2.52 6.09 13.50
C GLY A 260 -3.25 5.05 12.64
N VAL A 261 -2.52 4.24 11.85
CA VAL A 261 -3.08 3.11 11.09
C VAL A 261 -3.88 2.18 12.00
N GLY A 262 -5.08 1.80 11.56
CA GLY A 262 -5.97 0.85 12.26
C GLY A 262 -6.25 -0.43 11.47
N GLN A 263 -6.23 -0.37 10.14
CA GLN A 263 -6.56 -1.51 9.28
C GLN A 263 -5.79 -1.49 7.95
N ALA A 264 -5.93 -2.58 7.18
CA ALA A 264 -5.28 -2.79 5.90
C ALA A 264 -5.48 -1.62 4.92
N SER A 265 -6.71 -1.09 4.78
CA SER A 265 -6.96 0.02 3.85
C SER A 265 -6.16 1.28 4.16
N ASP A 266 -5.87 1.57 5.43
CA ASP A 266 -5.11 2.77 5.80
C ASP A 266 -3.65 2.64 5.35
N ALA A 267 -3.08 1.44 5.50
CA ALA A 267 -1.73 1.13 5.03
C ALA A 267 -1.63 1.20 3.50
N ALA A 268 -2.65 0.70 2.79
CA ALA A 268 -2.73 0.83 1.34
C ALA A 268 -2.77 2.31 0.92
N VAL A 269 -3.60 3.13 1.58
CA VAL A 269 -3.67 4.57 1.30
C VAL A 269 -2.33 5.28 1.53
N ALA A 270 -1.56 4.93 2.58
CA ALA A 270 -0.22 5.49 2.78
C ALA A 270 0.68 5.24 1.55
N MET A 271 0.69 4.01 1.04
CA MET A 271 1.49 3.64 -0.12
C MET A 271 0.97 4.29 -1.42
N GLU A 272 -0.35 4.40 -1.58
CA GLU A 272 -0.96 5.11 -2.71
C GLU A 272 -0.63 6.62 -2.76
N LEU A 273 -0.32 7.22 -1.60
CA LEU A 273 0.18 8.60 -1.51
C LEU A 273 1.66 8.73 -1.90
N GLY A 274 2.37 7.62 -2.09
CA GLY A 274 3.77 7.59 -2.49
C GLY A 274 4.76 7.43 -1.32
N CYS A 275 4.29 7.10 -0.12
CA CYS A 275 5.19 6.80 0.99
C CYS A 275 6.11 5.60 0.64
N ASP A 276 7.32 5.61 1.19
CA ASP A 276 8.28 4.51 1.03
C ASP A 276 7.95 3.31 1.89
N GLY A 277 7.19 3.51 2.97
CA GLY A 277 6.72 2.44 3.82
C GLY A 277 5.73 2.88 4.88
N VAL A 278 5.35 1.93 5.72
CA VAL A 278 4.44 2.13 6.85
C VAL A 278 5.02 1.46 8.08
N LEU A 279 4.97 2.15 9.22
CA LEU A 279 5.33 1.64 10.53
C LEU A 279 4.09 1.52 11.41
N MET A 280 3.84 0.32 11.94
CA MET A 280 2.71 0.10 12.84
C MET A 280 3.01 -0.92 13.95
N ASN A 281 2.24 -0.85 15.02
CA ASN A 281 2.29 -1.83 16.12
C ASN A 281 0.88 -2.23 16.56
N THR A 282 0.14 -1.27 17.14
CA THR A 282 -1.15 -1.51 17.79
C THR A 282 -2.18 -2.16 16.86
N ALA A 283 -2.26 -1.73 15.59
CA ALA A 283 -3.19 -2.30 14.62
C ALA A 283 -3.04 -3.82 14.44
N ILE A 284 -1.82 -4.33 14.53
CA ILE A 284 -1.52 -5.76 14.45
C ILE A 284 -1.68 -6.40 15.82
N ALA A 285 -0.96 -5.89 16.82
CA ALA A 285 -0.84 -6.53 18.12
C ALA A 285 -2.17 -6.62 18.90
N GLU A 286 -3.07 -5.64 18.76
CA GLU A 286 -4.39 -5.62 19.42
C GLU A 286 -5.51 -6.17 18.52
N ALA A 287 -5.21 -6.69 17.33
CA ALA A 287 -6.21 -7.37 16.51
C ALA A 287 -6.71 -8.65 17.18
N LYS A 288 -7.93 -9.07 16.84
CA LYS A 288 -8.47 -10.37 17.28
C LYS A 288 -7.58 -11.54 16.84
N ASP A 289 -6.99 -11.44 15.66
CA ASP A 289 -5.99 -12.35 15.14
C ASP A 289 -4.78 -11.53 14.63
N PRO A 290 -3.73 -11.36 15.46
CA PRO A 290 -2.55 -10.58 15.08
C PRO A 290 -1.77 -11.15 13.91
N VAL A 291 -1.75 -12.47 13.73
CA VAL A 291 -0.98 -13.11 12.65
C VAL A 291 -1.69 -12.91 11.31
N LEU A 292 -3.03 -13.07 11.29
CA LEU A 292 -3.82 -12.75 10.11
C LEU A 292 -3.74 -11.26 9.78
N MET A 293 -3.82 -10.37 10.78
CA MET A 293 -3.70 -8.93 10.56
C MET A 293 -2.33 -8.55 10.02
N ALA A 294 -1.25 -9.18 10.50
CA ALA A 294 0.09 -8.97 9.95
C ALA A 294 0.17 -9.32 8.45
N ALA A 295 -0.39 -10.47 8.04
CA ALA A 295 -0.47 -10.86 6.63
C ALA A 295 -1.35 -9.90 5.81
N ALA A 296 -2.46 -9.42 6.38
CA ALA A 296 -3.33 -8.44 5.73
C ALA A 296 -2.62 -7.09 5.49
N MET A 297 -1.85 -6.62 6.48
CA MET A 297 -1.06 -5.39 6.37
C MET A 297 0.05 -5.51 5.32
N LYS A 298 0.71 -6.67 5.24
CA LYS A 298 1.67 -6.97 4.17
C LYS A 298 1.02 -6.82 2.79
N ALA A 299 -0.09 -7.52 2.56
CA ALA A 299 -0.80 -7.48 1.29
C ALA A 299 -1.29 -6.07 0.95
N ALA A 300 -1.70 -5.29 1.96
CA ALA A 300 -2.12 -3.91 1.76
C ALA A 300 -0.98 -2.98 1.35
N VAL A 301 0.19 -3.10 1.98
CA VAL A 301 1.38 -2.32 1.63
C VAL A 301 1.85 -2.67 0.21
N GLU A 302 1.92 -3.96 -0.12
CA GLU A 302 2.25 -4.43 -1.47
C GLU A 302 1.23 -3.93 -2.51
N GLY A 303 -0.07 -4.08 -2.21
CA GLY A 303 -1.18 -3.63 -3.04
C GLY A 303 -1.16 -2.14 -3.31
N GLY A 304 -1.03 -1.33 -2.26
CA GLY A 304 -0.97 0.13 -2.37
C GLY A 304 0.27 0.59 -3.13
N ARG A 305 1.43 -0.07 -2.94
CA ARG A 305 2.65 0.26 -3.69
C ARG A 305 2.52 -0.09 -5.17
N MET A 306 1.97 -1.25 -5.49
CA MET A 306 1.65 -1.62 -6.87
C MET A 306 0.67 -0.62 -7.50
N GLY A 307 -0.35 -0.18 -6.75
CA GLY A 307 -1.30 0.84 -7.19
C GLY A 307 -0.66 2.20 -7.47
N TYR A 308 0.30 2.63 -6.64
CA TYR A 308 1.08 3.84 -6.86
C TYR A 308 1.91 3.74 -8.14
N LEU A 309 2.68 2.66 -8.31
CA LEU A 309 3.53 2.45 -9.48
C LEU A 309 2.74 2.27 -10.78
N ALA A 310 1.57 1.64 -10.72
CA ALA A 310 0.70 1.44 -11.88
C ALA A 310 0.09 2.74 -12.41
N GLY A 311 0.04 3.79 -11.59
CA GLY A 311 -0.59 5.06 -11.94
C GLY A 311 -2.11 4.92 -12.04
N ARG A 312 -2.81 5.14 -10.92
CA ARG A 312 -4.27 5.11 -10.90
C ARG A 312 -4.90 6.03 -11.95
N MET A 313 -6.09 5.67 -12.42
CA MET A 313 -6.89 6.56 -13.26
C MET A 313 -7.20 7.90 -12.57
N GLN A 314 -7.34 8.93 -13.39
CA GLN A 314 -7.75 10.26 -12.92
C GLN A 314 -9.15 10.23 -12.30
N ARG A 315 -9.33 10.94 -11.19
CA ARG A 315 -10.67 11.11 -10.60
C ARG A 315 -11.51 12.00 -11.52
N ARG A 316 -12.69 11.53 -11.88
CA ARG A 316 -13.66 12.27 -12.70
C ARG A 316 -14.81 12.73 -11.81
N ARG A 317 -15.44 13.85 -12.20
CA ARG A 317 -16.61 14.40 -11.49
C ARG A 317 -17.89 13.66 -11.83
N TYR A 318 -18.00 13.14 -13.05
CA TYR A 318 -19.14 12.42 -13.57
C TYR A 318 -18.70 11.08 -14.13
N ALA A 319 -19.66 10.17 -14.30
CA ALA A 319 -19.43 8.93 -15.02
C ALA A 319 -19.01 9.22 -16.46
N ASP A 320 -18.09 8.41 -16.96
CA ASP A 320 -17.68 8.39 -18.36
C ASP A 320 -17.77 6.91 -18.79
N PRO A 321 -18.56 6.58 -19.82
CA PRO A 321 -18.77 5.20 -20.25
C PRO A 321 -17.44 4.48 -20.46
N SER A 322 -17.28 3.31 -19.82
CA SER A 322 -16.10 2.46 -20.02
C SER A 322 -16.08 1.80 -21.39
N SER A 323 -17.23 1.80 -22.08
CA SER A 323 -17.44 1.22 -23.40
C SER A 323 -17.71 2.34 -24.41
N PRO A 324 -17.16 2.27 -25.63
CA PRO A 324 -17.51 3.19 -26.71
C PRO A 324 -19.03 3.26 -26.89
N LEU A 325 -19.57 4.47 -27.09
CA LEU A 325 -21.00 4.66 -27.38
C LEU A 325 -21.39 4.14 -28.77
N ALA A 326 -20.41 3.93 -29.65
CA ALA A 326 -20.63 3.29 -30.94
C ALA A 326 -20.91 1.80 -30.74
N GLY A 327 -22.07 1.32 -31.19
CA GLY A 327 -22.49 -0.09 -31.09
C GLY A 327 -23.27 -0.45 -29.84
N LEU A 328 -23.89 0.52 -29.16
CA LEU A 328 -24.93 0.25 -28.15
C LEU A 328 -26.26 -0.07 -28.87
N ILE A 329 -26.92 -1.14 -28.44
CA ILE A 329 -28.30 -1.51 -28.83
C ILE A 329 -29.30 -0.72 -27.99
#